data_AF-A0A1H9TI31-F1
#
_entry.id   AF-A0A1H9TI31-F1
#
_cell.length_a   1.000
_cell.length_b   1.000
_cell.length_c   1.000
_cell.angle_alpha   90.00
_cell.angle_beta   90.00
_cell.angle_gamma   90.00
#
_symmetry.space_group_name_H-M   'P 1'
#
loop_
_entity.id
_entity.type
_entity.pdbx_description
1 polymer ?
#
loop_
_entity_poly.entity_id
_entity_poly.type
_entity_poly.pdbx_seq_one_letter_code
_entity_poly.pdbx_strand_id
1 'polypeptide(L)'
;MEHPAETPQDETRHAVSRRTIVSAASWSIPVIAMTAVSPLAAASAAPQREFKIESQFGTGWYPERYGDPSAGALQYDTSKKQSHYFRVTGTEPGDVVTNIYFEVLLATNWPLPTFTAMDGSNPLWTTLAATGETETVGGVTYNVLRTDYTDPIVATGTVVEIPTEAYFRSPGPFYENVVTVTRRFVTVNGQTVTMVGPVLTIPSSILLSEAPTPYTP
;
A
#
# COMPACT_ATOMS: atom_id res chain seq x y z
N MET A 1 33.03 -98.48 56.63
CA MET A 1 33.26 -98.38 58.09
C MET A 1 32.13 -97.54 58.64
N GLU A 2 31.32 -98.20 59.48
CA GLU A 2 30.43 -97.72 60.55
C GLU A 2 29.90 -96.26 60.48
N HIS A 3 28.58 -96.05 60.41
CA HIS A 3 27.59 -96.00 61.52
C HIS A 3 27.59 -94.62 62.27
N PRO A 4 26.51 -94.25 62.98
CA PRO A 4 25.58 -93.17 62.61
C PRO A 4 25.48 -92.08 63.72
N ALA A 5 24.46 -91.22 63.64
CA ALA A 5 23.58 -90.73 64.73
C ALA A 5 23.26 -89.21 64.59
N GLU A 6 22.00 -88.76 64.51
CA GLU A 6 20.96 -88.67 65.57
C GLU A 6 21.41 -87.72 66.72
N THR A 7 20.68 -86.73 67.23
CA THR A 7 19.24 -86.34 67.19
C THR A 7 19.11 -84.85 67.67
N PRO A 8 17.99 -84.30 68.20
CA PRO A 8 17.25 -83.16 67.60
C PRO A 8 17.07 -81.94 68.55
N GLN A 9 16.05 -81.12 68.25
CA GLN A 9 15.29 -80.21 69.12
C GLN A 9 15.94 -78.87 69.48
N ASP A 10 15.30 -77.76 69.09
CA ASP A 10 14.23 -77.22 69.95
C ASP A 10 13.29 -76.29 69.17
N GLU A 11 12.01 -76.37 69.53
CA GLU A 11 10.95 -75.47 69.10
C GLU A 11 11.13 -74.11 69.76
N THR A 12 10.80 -73.00 69.09
CA THR A 12 9.62 -72.22 69.48
C THR A 12 9.34 -71.04 68.55
N ARG A 13 8.03 -70.82 68.45
CA ARG A 13 7.27 -69.91 67.59
C ARG A 13 7.58 -68.44 67.91
N HIS A 14 7.42 -67.56 66.93
CA HIS A 14 6.29 -66.61 66.90
C HIS A 14 6.31 -65.78 65.60
N ALA A 15 5.12 -65.66 65.01
CA ALA A 15 4.83 -64.93 63.79
C ALA A 15 5.09 -63.41 63.90
N VAL A 16 5.35 -62.74 62.77
CA VAL A 16 4.57 -61.57 62.29
C VAL A 16 5.02 -61.18 60.87
N SER A 17 4.01 -61.05 60.02
CA SER A 17 3.92 -60.51 58.65
C SER A 17 4.72 -59.23 58.38
N ARG A 18 5.18 -59.04 57.12
CA ARG A 18 4.98 -57.80 56.33
C ARG A 18 5.55 -57.89 54.89
N ARG A 19 4.61 -58.08 53.96
CA ARG A 19 4.34 -57.28 52.74
C ARG A 19 5.51 -56.91 51.80
N THR A 20 5.56 -57.60 50.66
CA THR A 20 6.29 -57.24 49.44
C THR A 20 5.64 -56.03 48.76
N ILE A 21 6.45 -55.03 48.38
CA ILE A 21 6.08 -53.99 47.39
C ILE A 21 7.12 -54.06 46.27
N VAL A 22 6.76 -54.65 45.14
CA VAL A 22 7.53 -54.53 43.90
C VAL A 22 7.13 -53.22 43.26
N SER A 23 8.04 -52.25 43.25
CA SER A 23 7.91 -51.03 42.46
C SER A 23 8.24 -51.36 41.01
N ALA A 24 7.22 -51.53 40.16
CA ALA A 24 7.41 -51.61 38.72
C ALA A 24 7.44 -50.18 38.18
N ALA A 25 8.59 -49.77 37.63
CA ALA A 25 8.68 -48.53 36.87
C ALA A 25 7.92 -48.71 35.54
N SER A 26 6.80 -48.01 35.37
CA SER A 26 6.15 -47.88 34.07
C SER A 26 6.95 -46.90 33.21
N TRP A 27 7.69 -47.41 32.22
CA TRP A 27 8.30 -46.54 31.22
C TRP A 27 7.29 -46.36 30.09
N SER A 28 6.68 -45.18 30.04
CA SER A 28 5.83 -44.75 28.93
C SER A 28 6.72 -44.51 27.72
N ILE A 29 6.56 -45.32 26.68
CA ILE A 29 7.17 -45.06 25.37
C ILE A 29 6.35 -43.92 24.73
N PRO A 30 6.94 -42.75 24.40
CA PRO A 30 6.24 -41.74 23.65
C PRO A 30 5.94 -42.26 22.25
N VAL A 31 4.66 -42.38 21.91
CA VAL A 31 4.22 -42.59 20.54
C VAL A 31 4.34 -41.26 19.82
N ILE A 32 5.38 -41.09 19.00
CA ILE A 32 5.45 -39.98 18.05
C ILE A 32 4.55 -40.35 16.88
N ALA A 33 3.31 -39.89 16.90
CA ALA A 33 2.48 -39.87 15.71
C ALA A 33 3.07 -38.84 14.74
N MET A 34 3.85 -39.30 13.75
CA MET A 34 4.26 -38.46 12.64
C MET A 34 3.03 -38.21 11.76
N THR A 35 2.40 -37.05 11.93
CA THR A 35 1.64 -36.47 10.82
C THR A 35 2.66 -36.15 9.73
N ALA A 36 2.72 -36.98 8.70
CA ALA A 36 3.35 -36.61 7.46
C ALA A 36 2.53 -35.45 6.90
N VAL A 37 2.90 -34.22 7.28
CA VAL A 37 2.51 -33.03 6.54
C VAL A 37 3.22 -33.22 5.21
N SER A 38 2.50 -33.74 4.21
CA SER A 38 2.96 -33.66 2.83
C SER A 38 3.46 -32.23 2.67
N PRO A 39 4.70 -31.99 2.23
CA PRO A 39 5.06 -30.65 1.81
C PRO A 39 4.00 -30.30 0.77
N LEU A 40 3.11 -29.36 1.12
CA LEU A 40 2.37 -28.60 0.14
C LEU A 40 3.47 -28.20 -0.83
N ALA A 41 3.43 -28.80 -2.02
CA ALA A 41 4.34 -28.44 -3.08
C ALA A 41 4.37 -26.93 -3.04
N ALA A 42 5.55 -26.35 -2.81
CA ALA A 42 5.74 -24.93 -2.97
C ALA A 42 5.29 -24.69 -4.40
N ALA A 43 4.04 -24.24 -4.55
CA ALA A 43 3.50 -23.82 -5.81
C ALA A 43 4.45 -22.70 -6.16
N SER A 44 5.39 -23.00 -7.06
CA SER A 44 6.31 -22.01 -7.59
C SER A 44 5.40 -20.89 -8.04
N ALA A 45 5.39 -19.78 -7.28
CA ALA A 45 4.57 -18.65 -7.63
C ALA A 45 4.92 -18.37 -9.10
N ALA A 46 3.92 -18.45 -9.98
CA ALA A 46 4.14 -18.08 -11.36
C ALA A 46 4.82 -16.71 -11.34
N PRO A 47 5.84 -16.47 -12.17
CA PRO A 47 6.54 -15.19 -12.17
C PRO A 47 5.49 -14.07 -12.26
N GLN A 48 5.43 -13.24 -11.22
CA GLN A 48 4.48 -12.12 -11.23
C GLN A 48 4.86 -11.20 -12.39
N ARG A 49 3.85 -10.83 -13.18
CA ARG A 49 4.02 -9.88 -14.27
C ARG A 49 4.44 -8.53 -13.67
N GLU A 50 5.37 -7.86 -14.35
CA GLU A 50 5.78 -6.52 -13.96
C GLU A 50 4.80 -5.50 -14.55
N PHE A 51 4.20 -4.69 -13.68
CA PHE A 51 3.36 -3.56 -14.06
C PHE A 51 4.08 -2.26 -13.75
N LYS A 52 3.88 -1.25 -14.59
CA LYS A 52 4.48 0.08 -14.42
C LYS A 52 3.47 1.16 -14.70
N ILE A 53 3.50 2.22 -13.90
CA ILE A 53 2.79 3.46 -14.17
C ILE A 53 3.67 4.37 -15.03
N GLU A 54 3.09 5.01 -16.03
CA GLU A 54 3.68 6.13 -16.73
C GLU A 54 2.70 7.31 -16.67
N SER A 55 3.17 8.50 -16.29
CA SER A 55 2.32 9.69 -16.23
C SER A 55 3.10 10.97 -16.50
N GLN A 56 2.43 11.93 -17.15
CA GLN A 56 2.97 13.24 -17.52
C GLN A 56 1.96 14.36 -17.23
N PHE A 57 1.74 14.67 -15.96
CA PHE A 57 1.02 15.87 -15.49
C PHE A 57 1.37 16.14 -14.03
N GLY A 58 0.95 17.27 -13.48
CA GLY A 58 1.17 17.57 -12.07
C GLY A 58 0.49 18.85 -11.59
N THR A 59 1.00 19.35 -10.47
CA THR A 59 0.52 20.58 -9.84
C THR A 59 1.27 21.79 -10.40
N GLY A 60 0.56 22.89 -10.62
CA GLY A 60 1.13 24.17 -11.01
C GLY A 60 0.57 25.33 -10.18
N TRP A 61 1.24 26.47 -10.27
CA TRP A 61 0.74 27.75 -9.78
C TRP A 61 0.16 28.51 -10.97
N TYR A 62 -1.05 29.05 -10.79
CA TYR A 62 -1.76 29.74 -11.86
C TYR A 62 -2.27 31.10 -11.35
N PRO A 63 -1.92 32.20 -12.02
CA PRO A 63 -2.39 33.50 -11.60
C PRO A 63 -3.92 33.60 -11.74
N GLU A 64 -4.55 34.38 -10.87
CA GLU A 64 -5.97 34.73 -10.99
C GLU A 64 -6.22 35.61 -12.21
N ARG A 65 -5.23 36.43 -12.58
CA ARG A 65 -5.27 37.34 -13.72
C ARG A 65 -4.02 37.19 -14.55
N TYR A 66 -4.17 37.12 -15.87
CA TYR A 66 -3.03 37.08 -16.76
C TYR A 66 -2.05 38.23 -16.49
N GLY A 67 -0.77 37.89 -16.31
CA GLY A 67 0.30 38.87 -16.06
C GLY A 67 0.37 39.40 -14.63
N ASP A 68 -0.45 38.91 -13.70
CA ASP A 68 -0.38 39.26 -12.28
C ASP A 68 0.21 38.10 -11.45
N PRO A 69 1.52 38.10 -11.19
CA PRO A 69 2.15 37.06 -10.37
C PRO A 69 1.79 37.17 -8.88
N SER A 70 1.19 38.29 -8.45
CA SER A 70 0.95 38.57 -7.02
C SER A 70 -0.29 37.90 -6.44
N ALA A 71 -1.19 37.41 -7.30
CA ALA A 71 -2.40 36.71 -6.93
C ALA A 71 -2.60 35.49 -7.82
N GLY A 72 -2.53 34.29 -7.24
CA GLY A 72 -2.75 33.04 -7.96
C GLY A 72 -3.17 31.92 -7.05
N ALA A 73 -3.49 30.77 -7.62
CA ALA A 73 -3.93 29.58 -6.91
C ALA A 73 -3.04 28.40 -7.27
N LEU A 74 -2.92 27.45 -6.35
CA LEU A 74 -2.51 26.10 -6.75
C LEU A 74 -3.63 25.49 -7.57
N GLN A 75 -3.27 24.93 -8.71
CA GLN A 75 -4.17 24.16 -9.54
C GLN A 75 -3.50 22.84 -9.92
N TYR A 76 -4.27 21.79 -9.79
CA TYR A 76 -3.94 20.48 -10.34
C TYR A 76 -4.62 20.38 -11.69
N ASP A 77 -3.83 20.20 -12.75
CA ASP A 77 -4.32 20.13 -14.11
C ASP A 77 -3.74 18.91 -14.81
N THR A 78 -4.60 17.96 -15.12
CA THR A 78 -4.24 16.76 -15.88
C THR A 78 -4.61 16.84 -17.36
N SER A 79 -4.96 18.04 -17.86
CA SER A 79 -5.61 18.31 -19.15
C SER A 79 -5.11 17.45 -20.27
N LYS A 80 -6.02 17.01 -21.14
CA LYS A 80 -5.73 16.18 -22.33
C LYS A 80 -5.00 16.96 -23.44
N LYS A 81 -3.93 17.67 -23.10
CA LYS A 81 -2.94 18.14 -24.05
C LYS A 81 -2.19 16.93 -24.58
N GLN A 82 -1.68 16.98 -25.81
CA GLN A 82 -1.03 15.83 -26.48
C GLN A 82 0.14 15.22 -25.70
N SER A 83 0.67 15.94 -24.69
CA SER A 83 1.75 15.50 -23.82
C SER A 83 1.29 14.99 -22.45
N HIS A 84 0.01 15.02 -22.10
CA HIS A 84 -0.45 14.58 -20.78
C HIS A 84 -1.12 13.21 -20.86
N TYR A 85 -0.70 12.29 -19.99
CA TYR A 85 -1.23 10.93 -19.93
C TYR A 85 -1.08 10.34 -18.52
N PHE A 86 -1.92 9.35 -18.21
CA PHE A 86 -1.79 8.42 -17.08
C PHE A 86 -2.07 7.04 -17.62
N ARG A 87 -1.09 6.14 -17.59
CA ARG A 87 -1.29 4.79 -18.09
C ARG A 87 -0.55 3.76 -17.27
N VAL A 88 -1.06 2.55 -17.36
CA VAL A 88 -0.44 1.34 -16.80
C VAL A 88 0.05 0.49 -17.95
N THR A 89 1.33 0.13 -17.95
CA THR A 89 1.94 -0.76 -18.94
C THR A 89 2.19 -2.15 -18.35
N GLY A 90 2.22 -3.16 -19.21
CA GLY A 90 2.43 -4.55 -18.79
C GLY A 90 1.11 -5.25 -18.43
N THR A 91 -0.04 -4.71 -18.84
CA THR A 91 -1.33 -5.39 -18.69
C THR A 91 -1.54 -6.45 -19.77
N GLU A 92 -2.58 -7.25 -19.65
CA GLU A 92 -3.12 -8.13 -20.70
C GLU A 92 -4.64 -8.04 -20.72
N PRO A 93 -5.31 -8.44 -21.83
CA PRO A 93 -6.76 -8.48 -21.88
C PRO A 93 -7.38 -9.24 -20.70
N GLY A 94 -8.25 -8.58 -19.95
CA GLY A 94 -8.91 -9.13 -18.77
C GLY A 94 -8.29 -8.75 -17.43
N ASP A 95 -7.09 -8.16 -17.39
CA ASP A 95 -6.55 -7.58 -16.16
C ASP A 95 -7.49 -6.48 -15.64
N VAL A 96 -7.69 -6.41 -14.33
CA VAL A 96 -8.56 -5.43 -13.69
C VAL A 96 -7.70 -4.40 -12.95
N VAL A 97 -7.81 -3.14 -13.38
CA VAL A 97 -7.15 -1.98 -12.77
C VAL A 97 -8.14 -1.28 -11.84
N THR A 98 -7.81 -1.21 -10.55
CA THR A 98 -8.63 -0.62 -9.47
C THR A 98 -7.76 0.24 -8.55
N ASN A 99 -8.35 0.83 -7.51
CA ASN A 99 -7.67 1.69 -6.53
C ASN A 99 -6.77 2.73 -7.20
N ILE A 100 -7.32 3.38 -8.22
CA ILE A 100 -6.63 4.38 -9.01
C ILE A 100 -6.74 5.71 -8.25
N TYR A 101 -5.61 6.24 -7.79
CA TYR A 101 -5.57 7.54 -7.13
C TYR A 101 -4.24 8.23 -7.37
N PHE A 102 -4.22 9.54 -7.14
CA PHE A 102 -2.97 10.26 -7.00
C PHE A 102 -2.98 11.12 -5.75
N GLU A 103 -1.78 11.31 -5.22
CA GLU A 103 -1.52 12.12 -4.05
C GLU A 103 -0.71 13.35 -4.44
N VAL A 104 -1.05 14.47 -3.80
CA VAL A 104 -0.25 15.68 -3.78
C VAL A 104 0.18 15.88 -2.33
N LEU A 105 1.48 15.71 -2.10
CA LEU A 105 2.11 16.00 -0.82
C LEU A 105 2.47 17.48 -0.82
N LEU A 106 1.91 18.24 0.13
CA LEU A 106 2.12 19.68 0.28
C LEU A 106 2.87 19.95 1.58
N ALA A 107 4.03 20.61 1.53
CA ALA A 107 4.84 20.83 2.73
C ALA A 107 4.04 21.57 3.84
N THR A 108 4.17 21.12 5.09
CA THR A 108 3.34 21.58 6.23
C THR A 108 3.63 23.01 6.68
N ASN A 109 4.72 23.61 6.19
CA ASN A 109 5.02 25.02 6.40
C ASN A 109 4.13 25.96 5.56
N TRP A 110 3.24 25.40 4.73
CA TRP A 110 2.19 26.13 4.03
C TRP A 110 0.82 25.84 4.64
N PRO A 111 -0.09 26.83 4.70
CA PRO A 111 -1.48 26.58 5.02
C PRO A 111 -2.08 25.51 4.11
N LEU A 112 -2.89 24.62 4.67
CA LEU A 112 -3.53 23.56 3.89
C LEU A 112 -4.66 24.16 3.02
N PRO A 113 -4.56 24.16 1.68
CA PRO A 113 -5.63 24.64 0.83
C PRO A 113 -6.80 23.67 0.84
N THR A 114 -8.00 24.22 0.66
CA THR A 114 -9.12 23.45 0.11
C THR A 114 -9.04 23.49 -1.41
N PHE A 115 -9.58 22.49 -2.09
CA PHE A 115 -9.71 22.51 -3.55
C PHE A 115 -11.18 22.37 -3.95
N THR A 116 -11.50 22.95 -5.10
CA THR A 116 -12.77 22.75 -5.79
C THR A 116 -12.51 22.14 -7.16
N ALA A 117 -13.37 21.21 -7.59
CA ALA A 117 -13.38 20.76 -8.97
C ALA A 117 -13.71 21.94 -9.89
N MET A 118 -12.98 22.06 -11.00
CA MET A 118 -13.27 23.04 -12.04
C MET A 118 -14.28 22.44 -13.04
N ASP A 119 -14.94 23.31 -13.80
CA ASP A 119 -15.80 22.86 -14.90
C ASP A 119 -15.02 21.93 -15.85
N GLY A 120 -15.73 21.01 -16.52
CA GLY A 120 -15.10 20.02 -17.39
C GLY A 120 -14.27 18.95 -16.68
N SER A 121 -14.13 18.99 -15.35
CA SER A 121 -13.48 17.92 -14.59
C SER A 121 -14.31 16.64 -14.73
N ASN A 122 -13.64 15.53 -15.02
CA ASN A 122 -14.25 14.21 -15.12
C ASN A 122 -14.83 13.82 -13.75
N PRO A 123 -16.15 13.54 -13.69
CA PRO A 123 -16.85 13.31 -12.43
C PRO A 123 -16.50 11.96 -11.77
N LEU A 124 -15.76 11.09 -12.46
CA LEU A 124 -15.26 9.84 -11.89
C LEU A 124 -14.09 10.07 -10.93
N TRP A 125 -13.46 11.26 -10.98
CA TRP A 125 -12.47 11.70 -10.00
C TRP A 125 -13.13 12.43 -8.84
N THR A 126 -12.80 12.06 -7.60
CA THR A 126 -13.20 12.83 -6.42
C THR A 126 -12.44 14.16 -6.37
N THR A 127 -13.00 15.18 -5.72
CA THR A 127 -12.26 16.43 -5.51
C THR A 127 -11.01 16.17 -4.66
N LEU A 128 -9.85 16.71 -5.08
CA LEU A 128 -8.61 16.65 -4.31
C LEU A 128 -8.83 17.19 -2.89
N ALA A 129 -8.61 16.36 -1.88
CA ALA A 129 -8.88 16.71 -0.50
C ALA A 129 -7.78 16.19 0.43
N ALA A 130 -7.60 16.84 1.57
CA ALA A 130 -6.68 16.38 2.60
C ALA A 130 -7.15 15.05 3.20
N THR A 131 -6.24 14.10 3.38
CA THR A 131 -6.55 12.81 4.03
C THR A 131 -6.55 12.91 5.55
N GLY A 132 -5.98 13.98 6.11
CA GLY A 132 -5.69 14.13 7.54
C GLY A 132 -4.34 13.51 7.95
N GLU A 133 -3.63 12.88 7.01
CA GLU A 133 -2.33 12.26 7.24
C GLU A 133 -1.18 13.22 6.91
N THR A 134 -0.03 12.96 7.55
CA THR A 134 1.23 13.65 7.24
C THR A 134 2.33 12.64 7.00
N GLU A 135 3.31 13.00 6.17
CA GLU A 135 4.45 12.15 5.85
C GLU A 135 5.75 12.96 5.76
N THR A 136 6.88 12.36 6.12
CA THR A 136 8.19 12.98 5.97
C THR A 136 8.97 12.38 4.80
N VAL A 137 9.32 13.22 3.82
CA VAL A 137 10.11 12.85 2.64
C VAL A 137 11.34 13.75 2.56
N GLY A 138 12.54 13.16 2.59
CA GLY A 138 13.79 13.93 2.50
C GLY A 138 13.97 14.97 3.63
N GLY A 139 13.40 14.72 4.81
CA GLY A 139 13.48 15.63 5.97
C GLY A 139 12.43 16.75 5.99
N VAL A 140 11.54 16.82 5.00
CA VAL A 140 10.41 17.76 4.98
C VAL A 140 9.12 17.01 5.30
N THR A 141 8.29 17.55 6.19
CA THR A 141 6.95 17.01 6.50
C THR A 141 5.92 17.61 5.55
N TYR A 142 5.03 16.77 5.03
CA TYR A 142 3.99 17.11 4.07
C TYR A 142 2.62 16.71 4.60
N ASN A 143 1.60 17.52 4.33
CA ASN A 143 0.21 17.11 4.34
C ASN A 143 -0.06 16.24 3.10
N VAL A 144 -0.79 15.14 3.26
CA VAL A 144 -1.20 14.31 2.13
C VAL A 144 -2.58 14.75 1.64
N LEU A 145 -2.65 15.15 0.37
CA LEU A 145 -3.91 15.36 -0.33
C LEU A 145 -4.10 14.25 -1.35
N ARG A 146 -5.34 13.78 -1.53
CA ARG A 146 -5.69 12.65 -2.39
C ARG A 146 -6.96 12.91 -3.19
N THR A 147 -7.01 12.31 -4.37
CA THR A 147 -8.19 12.18 -5.22
C THR A 147 -8.20 10.78 -5.83
N ASP A 148 -9.40 10.24 -5.94
CA ASP A 148 -9.69 8.85 -6.28
C ASP A 148 -10.50 8.78 -7.55
N TYR A 149 -10.10 7.89 -8.45
CA TYR A 149 -10.90 7.50 -9.59
C TYR A 149 -11.77 6.30 -9.22
N THR A 150 -13.06 6.45 -9.45
CA THR A 150 -14.09 5.56 -8.87
C THR A 150 -14.45 4.37 -9.76
N ASP A 151 -14.03 4.37 -11.02
CA ASP A 151 -14.41 3.32 -11.99
C ASP A 151 -13.27 2.32 -12.21
N PRO A 152 -13.49 1.01 -11.99
CA PRO A 152 -12.53 -0.02 -12.39
C PRO A 152 -12.36 -0.06 -13.92
N ILE A 153 -11.13 -0.33 -14.39
CA ILE A 153 -10.85 -0.46 -15.81
C ILE A 153 -10.41 -1.87 -16.12
N VAL A 154 -11.07 -2.52 -17.08
CA VAL A 154 -10.64 -3.83 -17.60
C VAL A 154 -9.72 -3.59 -18.78
N ALA A 155 -8.50 -4.11 -18.69
CA ALA A 155 -7.52 -4.03 -19.75
C ALA A 155 -7.99 -4.77 -21.00
N THR A 156 -7.75 -4.18 -22.16
CA THR A 156 -8.02 -4.77 -23.49
C THR A 156 -6.74 -5.08 -24.26
N GLY A 157 -5.58 -4.78 -23.67
CA GLY A 157 -4.26 -4.94 -24.29
C GLY A 157 -3.12 -4.73 -23.29
N THR A 158 -1.94 -4.39 -23.81
CA THR A 158 -0.70 -4.25 -23.01
C THR A 158 -0.53 -2.92 -22.31
N VAL A 159 -1.43 -1.98 -22.58
CA VAL A 159 -1.47 -0.64 -21.99
C VAL A 159 -2.92 -0.31 -21.65
N VAL A 160 -3.13 0.20 -20.44
CA VAL A 160 -4.41 0.78 -20.00
C VAL A 160 -4.22 2.27 -19.82
N GLU A 161 -4.95 3.05 -20.63
CA GLU A 161 -5.06 4.50 -20.44
C GLU A 161 -6.10 4.78 -19.36
N ILE A 162 -5.71 5.56 -18.36
CA ILE A 162 -6.59 6.03 -17.29
C ILE A 162 -7.05 7.44 -17.65
N PRO A 163 -8.35 7.76 -17.61
CA PRO A 163 -8.84 9.11 -17.93
C PRO A 163 -8.19 10.21 -17.08
N THR A 164 -7.65 11.24 -17.73
CA THR A 164 -6.84 12.30 -17.11
C THR A 164 -7.52 13.66 -17.11
N GLU A 165 -8.80 13.77 -16.83
CA GLU A 165 -9.48 15.07 -16.82
C GLU A 165 -9.84 15.52 -15.38
N ALA A 166 -8.90 15.40 -14.44
CA ALA A 166 -9.06 15.84 -13.05
C ALA A 166 -8.54 17.28 -12.89
N TYR A 167 -9.45 18.25 -12.78
CA TYR A 167 -9.11 19.67 -12.66
C TYR A 167 -9.52 20.20 -11.29
N PHE A 168 -8.54 20.60 -10.48
CA PHE A 168 -8.79 21.11 -9.14
C PHE A 168 -8.09 22.43 -8.92
N ARG A 169 -8.78 23.40 -8.33
CA ARG A 169 -8.21 24.70 -8.00
C ARG A 169 -8.44 25.04 -6.54
N SER A 170 -7.40 25.57 -5.90
CA SER A 170 -7.48 26.14 -4.56
C SER A 170 -8.03 27.57 -4.60
N PRO A 171 -8.62 28.09 -3.50
CA PRO A 171 -8.86 29.52 -3.37
C PRO A 171 -7.56 30.30 -3.47
N GLY A 172 -7.57 31.39 -4.23
CA GLY A 172 -6.45 32.33 -4.27
C GLY A 172 -6.62 33.50 -3.28
N PRO A 173 -5.55 34.27 -3.02
CA PRO A 173 -4.18 33.98 -3.44
C PRO A 173 -3.53 32.89 -2.54
N PHE A 174 -2.83 31.94 -3.17
CA PHE A 174 -2.04 30.91 -2.53
C PHE A 174 -0.55 31.12 -2.84
N TYR A 175 0.28 30.79 -1.85
CA TYR A 175 1.67 31.19 -1.77
C TYR A 175 2.56 30.72 -2.94
N GLU A 176 3.63 31.47 -3.15
CA GLU A 176 4.68 31.15 -4.13
C GLU A 176 5.68 30.12 -3.58
N ASN A 177 6.41 29.44 -4.48
CA ASN A 177 7.52 28.54 -4.12
C ASN A 177 7.10 27.37 -3.23
N VAL A 178 5.87 26.91 -3.43
CA VAL A 178 5.32 25.77 -2.73
C VAL A 178 6.11 24.52 -3.10
N VAL A 179 6.52 23.76 -2.08
CA VAL A 179 7.23 22.49 -2.25
C VAL A 179 6.21 21.36 -2.25
N THR A 180 6.22 20.58 -3.32
CA THR A 180 5.29 19.46 -3.51
C THR A 180 6.00 18.19 -3.95
N VAL A 181 5.40 17.05 -3.62
CA VAL A 181 5.70 15.75 -4.23
C VAL A 181 4.39 15.21 -4.78
N THR A 182 4.42 14.55 -5.93
CA THR A 182 3.21 13.95 -6.50
C THR A 182 3.40 12.44 -6.63
N ARG A 183 2.37 11.65 -6.34
CA ARG A 183 2.43 10.19 -6.39
C ARG A 183 1.21 9.62 -7.09
N ARG A 184 1.37 8.51 -7.80
CA ARG A 184 0.29 7.80 -8.51
C ARG A 184 0.24 6.38 -8.00
N PHE A 185 -0.95 5.87 -7.85
CA PHE A 185 -1.20 4.52 -7.35
C PHE A 185 -2.27 3.86 -8.21
N VAL A 186 -2.05 2.59 -8.51
CA VAL A 186 -3.04 1.70 -9.10
C VAL A 186 -2.88 0.32 -8.48
N THR A 187 -3.93 -0.49 -8.51
CA THR A 187 -3.89 -1.92 -8.22
C THR A 187 -4.27 -2.69 -9.49
N VAL A 188 -3.38 -3.56 -9.97
CA VAL A 188 -3.65 -4.46 -11.11
C VAL A 188 -3.76 -5.89 -10.61
N ASN A 189 -4.92 -6.53 -10.73
CA ASN A 189 -5.17 -7.89 -10.23
C ASN A 189 -4.71 -8.13 -8.77
N GLY A 190 -4.87 -7.11 -7.90
CA GLY A 190 -4.44 -7.16 -6.50
C GLY A 190 -2.98 -6.73 -6.25
N GLN A 191 -2.17 -6.48 -7.28
CA GLN A 191 -0.81 -5.94 -7.14
C GLN A 191 -0.82 -4.41 -7.17
N THR A 192 -0.38 -3.78 -6.09
CA THR A 192 -0.20 -2.32 -6.05
C THR A 192 1.04 -1.90 -6.84
N VAL A 193 0.86 -0.89 -7.68
CA VAL A 193 1.90 -0.24 -8.46
C VAL A 193 1.92 1.23 -8.06
N THR A 194 3.12 1.76 -7.83
CA THR A 194 3.29 3.15 -7.38
C THR A 194 4.31 3.85 -8.26
N MET A 195 4.02 5.10 -8.60
CA MET A 195 4.99 6.03 -9.19
C MET A 195 5.14 7.24 -8.28
N VAL A 196 6.38 7.53 -7.88
CA VAL A 196 6.72 8.73 -7.09
C VAL A 196 7.39 9.72 -8.02
N GLY A 197 6.79 10.91 -8.15
CA GLY A 197 7.38 12.02 -8.86
C GLY A 197 8.52 12.67 -8.06
N PRO A 198 9.33 13.51 -8.70
CA PRO A 198 10.37 14.26 -8.00
C PRO A 198 9.76 15.25 -7.00
N VAL A 199 10.59 15.71 -6.05
CA VAL A 199 10.28 16.91 -5.27
C VAL A 199 10.35 18.10 -6.22
N LEU A 200 9.27 18.89 -6.25
CA LEU A 200 9.14 20.08 -7.10
C LEU A 200 8.89 21.30 -6.23
N THR A 201 9.66 22.35 -6.47
CA THR A 201 9.29 23.71 -6.04
C THR A 201 8.50 24.33 -7.18
N ILE A 202 7.27 24.77 -6.92
CA ILE A 202 6.40 25.41 -7.90
C ILE A 202 6.70 26.92 -7.86
N PRO A 203 7.45 27.48 -8.83
CA PRO A 203 7.74 28.92 -8.85
C PRO A 203 6.49 29.70 -9.27
N SER A 204 6.39 30.95 -8.80
CA SER A 204 5.39 31.94 -9.26
C SER A 204 5.60 32.38 -10.71
N SER A 205 6.80 32.19 -11.25
CA SER A 205 7.21 32.66 -12.57
C SER A 205 6.96 31.66 -13.71
N ILE A 206 6.35 30.51 -13.45
CA ILE A 206 5.82 29.70 -14.55
C ILE A 206 4.60 30.46 -15.07
N LEU A 207 4.87 31.36 -16.03
CA LEU A 207 3.92 31.99 -16.93
C LEU A 207 3.28 30.89 -17.80
N LEU A 208 2.57 29.96 -17.17
CA LEU A 208 1.55 29.23 -17.88
C LEU A 208 0.55 30.30 -18.32
N SER A 209 0.19 30.24 -19.61
CA SER A 209 -1.06 30.78 -20.13
C SER A 209 -2.15 30.73 -19.06
N GLU A 210 -3.10 31.68 -19.06
CA GLU A 210 -4.28 31.63 -18.18
C GLU A 210 -4.71 30.18 -17.93
N ALA A 211 -4.97 29.85 -16.66
CA ALA A 211 -5.48 28.54 -16.27
C ALA A 211 -6.42 28.06 -17.38
N PRO A 212 -6.10 26.95 -18.08
CA PRO A 212 -6.88 26.58 -19.25
C PRO A 212 -8.33 26.56 -18.80
N THR A 213 -9.12 27.48 -19.35
CA THR A 213 -10.56 27.39 -19.18
C THR A 213 -10.91 26.03 -19.74
N PRO A 214 -11.63 25.20 -18.97
CA PRO A 214 -11.97 23.87 -19.41
C PRO A 214 -12.55 23.99 -20.80
N TYR A 215 -11.98 23.21 -21.72
CA TYR A 215 -12.29 23.25 -23.14
C TYR A 215 -13.82 23.15 -23.26
N THR A 216 -14.47 24.24 -23.63
CA THR A 216 -15.90 24.18 -23.94
C THR A 216 -15.97 23.47 -25.29
N PRO A 217 -16.57 22.28 -25.38
CA PRO A 217 -16.62 21.51 -26.62
C PRO A 217 -17.32 22.29 -27.75
#